data_AF-M6KAF1-F1
#
_entry.id   AF-M6KAF1-F1
#
_cell.length_a   1.000
_cell.length_b   1.000
_cell.length_c   1.000
_cell.angle_alpha   90.00
_cell.angle_beta   90.00
_cell.angle_gamma   90.00
#
_symmetry.space_group_name_H-M   'P 1'
#
loop_
_entity.id
_entity.type
_entity.pdbx_description
1 polymer ?
#
loop_
_entity_poly.entity_id
_entity_poly.type
_entity_poly.pdbx_seq_one_letter_code
_entity_poly.pdbx_strand_id
1 'polypeptide(L)'
;MISLHLILNCNLPNEDDGFNRNNEKRVILQYLLLPPTDPVRSCIDALQAAQICLNQAPDLPTPLSEEMIVSLFSGENSSLETYQSYCDALIHSPTLAKYTSRVQACVMDCNRSYWVNKNSAGTCGEDGGSQIMGLSTGTFGCTKTCASVSGP
;
A
#
# COMPACT_ATOMS: atom_id res chain seq x y z
N MET A 1 -17.90 -45.48 -15.36
CA MET A 1 -17.59 -44.14 -15.91
C MET A 1 -18.68 -43.18 -15.48
N ILE A 2 -18.42 -42.37 -14.45
CA ILE A 2 -19.20 -41.15 -14.17
C ILE A 2 -18.16 -40.09 -13.79
N SER A 3 -17.98 -39.14 -14.71
CA SER A 3 -17.13 -37.96 -14.55
C SER A 3 -17.74 -37.02 -13.52
N LEU A 4 -17.01 -36.74 -12.43
CA LEU A 4 -17.28 -35.60 -11.56
C LEU A 4 -16.28 -34.50 -11.93
N HIS A 5 -16.65 -33.66 -12.89
CA HIS A 5 -15.89 -32.44 -13.18
C HIS A 5 -16.15 -31.45 -12.05
N LEU A 6 -15.19 -31.33 -11.14
CA LEU A 6 -15.06 -30.21 -10.22
C LEU A 6 -14.85 -28.94 -11.06
N ILE A 7 -15.94 -28.28 -11.40
CA ILE A 7 -15.92 -26.88 -11.80
C ILE A 7 -15.65 -26.09 -10.52
N LEU A 8 -14.37 -25.95 -10.19
CA LEU A 8 -13.92 -24.93 -9.26
C LEU A 8 -13.96 -23.59 -10.02
N ASN A 9 -15.16 -23.04 -10.16
CA ASN A 9 -15.34 -21.64 -10.52
C ASN A 9 -14.80 -20.83 -9.34
N CYS A 10 -13.54 -20.38 -9.44
CA CYS A 10 -13.01 -19.31 -8.62
C CYS A 10 -13.70 -17.99 -8.99
N ASN A 11 -14.98 -17.86 -8.65
CA ASN A 11 -15.63 -16.56 -8.54
C ASN A 11 -15.17 -15.94 -7.22
N LEU A 12 -14.02 -15.27 -7.25
CA LEU A 12 -13.69 -14.28 -6.24
C LEU A 12 -14.69 -13.12 -6.38
N PRO A 13 -15.23 -12.58 -5.27
CA PRO A 13 -16.20 -11.49 -5.32
C PRO A 13 -15.60 -10.29 -6.03
N ASN A 14 -16.40 -9.75 -6.95
CA ASN A 14 -16.14 -8.53 -7.67
C ASN A 14 -16.35 -7.35 -6.70
N GLU A 15 -15.35 -7.09 -5.85
CA GLU A 15 -15.31 -5.91 -5.00
C GLU A 15 -14.18 -4.99 -5.48
N ASP A 16 -14.59 -3.86 -6.06
CA ASP A 16 -13.83 -2.62 -6.20
C ASP A 16 -12.83 -2.44 -7.37
N ASP A 17 -13.21 -2.92 -8.57
CA ASP A 17 -12.46 -2.64 -9.82
C ASP A 17 -12.35 -1.12 -10.17
N GLY A 18 -13.20 -0.27 -9.58
CA GLY A 18 -13.20 1.18 -9.82
C GLY A 18 -12.04 1.89 -9.12
N PHE A 19 -11.79 1.53 -7.86
CA PHE A 19 -10.68 2.02 -7.05
C PHE A 19 -9.32 1.66 -7.68
N ASN A 20 -9.17 0.38 -8.07
CA ASN A 20 -7.93 -0.13 -8.65
C ASN A 20 -7.58 0.59 -9.97
N ARG A 21 -8.56 0.77 -10.89
CA ARG A 21 -8.34 1.46 -12.17
C ARG A 21 -7.96 2.93 -12.04
N ASN A 22 -8.56 3.66 -11.10
CA ASN A 22 -8.29 5.09 -10.95
C ASN A 22 -6.94 5.35 -10.28
N ASN A 23 -6.55 4.50 -9.32
CA ASN A 23 -5.22 4.50 -8.73
C ASN A 23 -4.14 4.13 -9.76
N GLU A 24 -4.37 3.05 -10.52
CA GLU A 24 -3.50 2.64 -11.62
C GLU A 24 -3.23 3.80 -12.59
N LYS A 25 -4.28 4.50 -13.06
CA LYS A 25 -4.13 5.63 -13.98
C LYS A 25 -3.33 6.79 -13.38
N ARG A 26 -3.61 7.16 -12.13
CA ARG A 26 -2.91 8.29 -11.46
C ARG A 26 -1.42 7.98 -11.26
N VAL A 27 -1.10 6.78 -10.78
CA VAL A 27 0.28 6.36 -10.52
C VAL A 27 1.07 6.17 -11.82
N ILE A 28 0.47 5.58 -12.86
CA ILE A 28 1.11 5.48 -14.19
C ILE A 28 1.38 6.87 -14.78
N LEU A 29 0.43 7.81 -14.65
CA LEU A 29 0.62 9.16 -15.17
C LEU A 29 1.74 9.91 -14.43
N GLN A 30 1.84 9.76 -13.10
CA GLN A 30 2.97 10.28 -12.32
C GLN A 30 4.28 9.60 -12.71
N TYR A 31 4.28 8.28 -12.91
CA TYR A 31 5.42 7.52 -13.39
C TYR A 31 5.92 8.03 -14.74
N LEU A 32 5.03 8.41 -15.67
CA LEU A 32 5.39 8.86 -17.01
C LEU A 32 5.76 10.35 -17.09
N LEU A 33 5.22 11.19 -16.19
CA LEU A 33 5.31 12.65 -16.30
C LEU A 33 6.23 13.31 -15.27
N LEU A 34 6.57 12.63 -14.17
CA LEU A 34 7.39 13.19 -13.09
C LEU A 34 8.74 12.47 -13.00
N PRO A 35 9.81 13.19 -12.63
CA PRO A 35 11.10 12.56 -12.35
C PRO A 35 10.94 11.51 -11.25
N PRO A 36 11.69 10.39 -11.30
CA PRO A 36 11.58 9.32 -10.32
C PRO A 36 11.81 9.86 -8.91
N THR A 37 10.80 9.71 -8.05
CA THR A 37 10.87 10.04 -6.64
C THR A 37 11.79 9.05 -5.93
N ASP A 38 12.50 9.52 -4.90
CA ASP A 38 13.23 8.65 -3.98
C ASP A 38 12.25 7.64 -3.35
N PRO A 39 12.50 6.31 -3.46
CA PRO A 39 11.62 5.30 -2.90
C PRO A 39 11.46 5.40 -1.38
N VAL A 40 12.50 5.83 -0.66
CA VAL A 40 12.43 6.02 0.80
C VAL A 40 11.52 7.20 1.11
N ARG A 41 11.66 8.31 0.39
CA ARG A 41 10.76 9.46 0.55
C ARG A 41 9.31 9.10 0.24
N SER A 42 9.07 8.33 -0.82
CA SER A 42 7.74 7.88 -1.21
C SER A 42 7.11 6.99 -0.14
N CYS A 43 7.90 6.13 0.50
CA CYS A 43 7.46 5.33 1.65
C CYS A 43 7.08 6.20 2.86
N ILE A 44 7.90 7.20 3.19
CA ILE A 44 7.60 8.14 4.29
C ILE A 44 6.29 8.88 4.02
N ASP A 45 6.08 9.37 2.80
CA ASP A 45 4.84 10.05 2.42
C ASP A 45 3.62 9.11 2.50
N ALA A 46 3.79 7.82 2.22
CA ALA A 46 2.74 6.81 2.40
C ALA A 46 2.38 6.59 3.87
N LEU A 47 3.39 6.49 4.76
CA LEU A 47 3.17 6.34 6.21
C LEU A 47 2.52 7.59 6.82
N GLN A 48 2.91 8.78 6.38
CA GLN A 48 2.28 10.03 6.80
C GLN A 48 0.80 10.07 6.37
N ALA A 49 0.48 9.66 5.15
CA ALA A 49 -0.90 9.54 4.69
C ALA A 49 -1.68 8.50 5.51
N ALA A 50 -1.05 7.36 5.84
CA ALA A 50 -1.63 6.35 6.71
C ALA A 50 -1.93 6.90 8.10
N GLN A 51 -0.97 7.60 8.72
CA GLN A 51 -1.14 8.21 10.04
C GLN A 51 -2.31 9.20 10.08
N ILE A 52 -2.45 10.06 9.06
CA ILE A 52 -3.58 11.00 8.95
C ILE A 52 -4.91 10.24 8.93
N CYS A 53 -4.97 9.11 8.22
CA CYS A 53 -6.18 8.31 8.12
C CYS A 53 -6.45 7.52 9.42
N LEU A 54 -5.46 6.79 9.93
CA LEU A 54 -5.58 5.95 11.12
C LEU A 54 -5.82 6.75 12.40
N ASN A 55 -5.43 8.02 12.46
CA ASN A 55 -5.83 8.95 13.53
C ASN A 55 -7.34 9.21 13.61
N GLN A 56 -8.12 8.77 12.62
CA GLN A 56 -9.57 8.87 12.61
C GLN A 56 -10.24 7.55 13.01
N ALA A 57 -9.47 6.45 13.10
CA ALA A 57 -9.98 5.13 13.43
C ALA A 57 -10.35 5.05 14.94
N PRO A 58 -11.58 4.62 15.28
CA PRO A 58 -12.09 4.67 16.65
C PRO A 58 -11.48 3.63 17.60
N ASP A 59 -10.90 2.57 17.04
CA ASP A 59 -10.28 1.44 17.74
C ASP A 59 -8.79 1.65 18.05
N LEU A 60 -8.18 2.72 17.53
CA LEU A 60 -6.77 3.02 17.72
C LEU A 60 -6.54 4.17 18.72
N PRO A 61 -5.44 4.11 19.50
CA PRO A 61 -5.08 5.21 20.38
C PRO A 61 -4.77 6.47 19.55
N THR A 62 -5.51 7.55 19.80
CA THR A 62 -5.39 8.79 19.03
C THR A 62 -4.92 9.94 19.94
N PRO A 63 -3.88 10.73 19.55
CA PRO A 63 -3.13 10.64 18.30
C PRO A 63 -2.09 9.50 18.29
N LEU A 64 -1.91 8.87 17.13
CA LEU A 64 -0.85 7.91 16.85
C LEU A 64 0.48 8.63 16.67
N SER A 65 1.52 8.16 17.35
CA SER A 65 2.90 8.60 17.17
C SER A 65 3.54 7.94 15.95
N GLU A 66 4.68 8.46 15.52
CA GLU A 66 5.49 7.85 14.45
C GLU A 66 5.86 6.41 14.78
N GLU A 67 6.36 6.17 15.99
CA GLU A 67 6.70 4.85 16.52
C GLU A 67 5.49 3.88 16.51
N MET A 68 4.31 4.34 16.93
CA MET A 68 3.10 3.51 16.92
C MET A 68 2.72 3.11 15.50
N ILE A 69 2.80 4.03 14.54
CA ILE A 69 2.54 3.73 13.13
C ILE A 69 3.58 2.72 12.62
N VAL A 70 4.87 2.94 12.88
CA VAL A 70 5.91 1.99 12.45
C VAL A 70 5.69 0.60 13.06
N SER A 71 5.33 0.53 14.33
CA SER A 71 5.01 -0.74 15.01
C SER A 71 3.86 -1.48 14.30
N LEU A 72 2.78 -0.78 13.97
CA LEU A 72 1.63 -1.34 13.22
C LEU A 72 2.04 -1.92 11.86
N PHE A 73 2.91 -1.23 11.11
CA PHE A 73 3.33 -1.65 9.77
C PHE A 73 4.52 -2.62 9.74
N SER A 74 5.30 -2.70 10.82
CA SER A 74 6.46 -3.58 10.93
C SER A 74 6.17 -4.91 11.63
N GLY A 75 4.96 -5.08 12.17
CA GLY A 75 4.61 -6.24 12.98
C GLY A 75 5.31 -6.20 14.34
N GLU A 76 5.27 -5.05 15.02
CA GLU A 76 5.85 -4.81 16.34
C GLU A 76 7.38 -4.93 16.41
N ASN A 77 8.09 -4.63 15.31
CA ASN A 77 9.54 -4.60 15.33
C ASN A 77 10.06 -3.33 16.02
N SER A 78 10.34 -3.43 17.32
CA SER A 78 10.83 -2.33 18.16
C SER A 78 12.20 -1.76 17.77
N SER A 79 12.94 -2.39 16.85
CA SER A 79 14.19 -1.80 16.33
C SER A 79 13.97 -0.68 15.31
N LEU A 80 12.72 -0.44 14.90
CA LEU A 80 12.32 0.56 13.93
C LEU A 80 11.36 1.54 14.61
N GLU A 81 11.85 2.70 15.02
CA GLU A 81 11.04 3.70 15.75
C GLU A 81 10.66 4.92 14.89
N THR A 82 11.26 5.06 13.70
CA THR A 82 11.06 6.20 12.80
C THR A 82 10.62 5.74 11.43
N TYR A 83 9.88 6.58 10.70
CA TYR A 83 9.54 6.38 9.30
C TYR A 83 10.80 6.20 8.46
N GLN A 84 11.85 6.97 8.75
CA GLN A 84 13.12 6.84 8.05
C GLN A 84 13.70 5.43 8.20
N SER A 85 13.87 4.94 9.44
CA SER A 85 14.47 3.63 9.67
C SER A 85 13.61 2.49 9.13
N TYR A 86 12.29 2.57 9.26
CA TYR A 86 11.37 1.60 8.68
C TYR A 86 11.43 1.58 7.16
N CYS A 87 11.36 2.76 6.53
CA CYS A 87 11.35 2.86 5.08
C CYS A 87 12.69 2.43 4.49
N ASP A 88 13.81 2.80 5.10
CA ASP A 88 15.13 2.28 4.69
C ASP A 88 15.18 0.75 4.78
N ALA A 89 14.71 0.15 5.89
CA ALA A 89 14.69 -1.30 6.04
C ALA A 89 13.75 -1.98 5.02
N LEU A 90 12.58 -1.40 4.76
CA LEU A 90 11.59 -1.93 3.81
C LEU A 90 12.12 -1.89 2.37
N ILE A 91 12.62 -0.74 1.92
CA ILE A 91 13.12 -0.54 0.56
C ILE A 91 14.30 -1.47 0.25
N HIS A 92 15.19 -1.70 1.23
CA HIS A 92 16.34 -2.60 1.08
C HIS A 92 16.03 -4.06 1.45
N SER A 93 14.78 -4.39 1.79
CA SER A 93 14.38 -5.77 2.09
C SER A 93 14.54 -6.68 0.86
N PRO A 94 14.76 -8.00 1.05
CA PRO A 94 14.86 -8.95 -0.08
C PRO A 94 13.65 -8.91 -1.04
N THR A 95 12.47 -8.54 -0.53
CA THR A 95 11.24 -8.40 -1.32
C THR A 95 11.32 -7.26 -2.33
N LEU A 96 11.88 -6.12 -1.94
CA LEU A 96 11.92 -4.90 -2.75
C LEU A 96 13.26 -4.63 -3.43
N ALA A 97 14.37 -5.14 -2.88
CA ALA A 97 15.72 -4.91 -3.38
C ALA A 97 15.97 -5.43 -4.81
N LYS A 98 15.15 -6.38 -5.28
CA LYS A 98 15.20 -6.89 -6.66
C LYS A 98 14.63 -5.93 -7.71
N TYR A 99 13.92 -4.88 -7.28
CA TYR A 99 13.30 -3.90 -8.16
C TYR A 99 14.14 -2.63 -8.26
N THR A 100 13.99 -1.91 -9.37
CA THR A 100 14.61 -0.58 -9.52
C THR A 100 14.00 0.41 -8.52
N SER A 101 14.75 1.46 -8.17
CA SER A 101 14.25 2.55 -7.30
C SER A 101 12.94 3.15 -7.79
N ARG A 102 12.76 3.22 -9.12
CA ARG A 102 11.52 3.72 -9.74
C ARG A 102 10.32 2.81 -9.46
N VAL A 103 10.50 1.49 -9.53
CA VAL A 103 9.44 0.53 -9.22
C VAL A 103 9.14 0.55 -7.73
N GLN A 104 10.17 0.61 -6.88
CA GLN A 104 10.01 0.75 -5.44
C GLN A 104 9.19 2.00 -5.08
N ALA A 105 9.52 3.15 -5.66
CA ALA A 105 8.78 4.40 -5.47
C ALA A 105 7.32 4.28 -5.93
N CYS A 106 7.09 3.68 -7.11
CA CYS A 106 5.75 3.43 -7.64
C CYS A 106 4.87 2.61 -6.68
N VAL A 107 5.42 1.56 -6.07
CA VAL A 107 4.69 0.75 -5.07
C VAL A 107 4.35 1.57 -3.83
N MET A 108 5.28 2.40 -3.35
CA MET A 108 5.00 3.27 -2.20
C MET A 108 3.96 4.34 -2.53
N ASP A 109 3.97 4.87 -3.74
CA ASP A 109 2.96 5.82 -4.21
C ASP A 109 1.57 5.18 -4.37
N CYS A 110 1.49 3.89 -4.72
CA CYS A 110 0.25 3.12 -4.65
C CYS A 110 -0.29 3.07 -3.22
N ASN A 111 0.58 2.76 -2.24
CA ASN A 111 0.21 2.73 -0.83
C ASN A 111 -0.25 4.11 -0.33
N ARG A 112 0.46 5.18 -0.70
CA ARG A 112 0.05 6.55 -0.39
C ARG A 112 -1.33 6.87 -0.96
N SER A 113 -1.56 6.51 -2.22
CA SER A 113 -2.83 6.76 -2.91
C SER A 113 -4.00 6.05 -2.24
N TYR A 114 -3.78 4.83 -1.71
CA TYR A 114 -4.78 4.12 -0.91
C TYR A 114 -5.25 4.96 0.29
N TRP A 115 -4.31 5.43 1.11
CA TRP A 115 -4.62 6.21 2.31
C TRP A 115 -5.23 7.58 1.99
N VAL A 116 -4.70 8.27 0.97
CA VAL A 116 -5.26 9.55 0.51
C VAL A 116 -6.71 9.37 0.04
N ASN A 117 -7.00 8.30 -0.68
CA ASN A 117 -8.35 8.04 -1.16
C ASN A 117 -9.31 7.70 -0.03
N LYS A 118 -8.92 6.83 0.92
CA LYS A 118 -9.70 6.54 2.12
C LYS A 118 -10.06 7.83 2.88
N ASN A 119 -9.10 8.74 3.01
CA ASN A 119 -9.32 10.05 3.64
C ASN A 119 -10.28 10.92 2.82
N SER A 120 -10.07 11.02 1.51
CA SER A 120 -10.96 11.81 0.64
C SER A 120 -12.39 11.26 0.56
N ALA A 121 -12.56 9.95 0.75
CA ALA A 121 -13.85 9.27 0.76
C ALA A 121 -14.54 9.33 2.13
N GLY A 122 -13.86 9.86 3.17
CA GLY A 122 -14.40 9.92 4.53
C GLY A 122 -14.48 8.55 5.22
N THR A 123 -13.75 7.55 4.72
CA THR A 123 -13.79 6.16 5.23
C THR A 123 -12.64 5.85 6.21
N CYS A 124 -11.89 6.85 6.66
CA CYS A 124 -10.82 6.67 7.65
C CYS A 124 -11.32 6.36 9.06
N GLY A 125 -12.60 6.64 9.35
CA GLY A 125 -13.25 6.31 10.63
C GLY A 125 -13.69 4.85 10.76
N GLU A 126 -13.33 3.99 9.81
CA GLU A 126 -13.53 2.54 9.91
C GLU A 126 -12.50 1.92 10.88
N ASP A 127 -12.68 0.64 11.22
CA ASP A 127 -11.74 -0.13 12.06
C ASP A 127 -10.31 -0.11 11.47
N GLY A 128 -9.33 0.29 12.27
CA GLY A 128 -7.94 0.49 11.87
C GLY A 128 -7.28 -0.80 11.39
N GLY A 129 -7.52 -1.92 12.08
CA GLY A 129 -7.02 -3.23 11.66
C GLY A 129 -7.53 -3.63 10.27
N SER A 130 -8.82 -3.43 10.01
CA SER A 130 -9.46 -3.68 8.72
C SER A 130 -8.88 -2.81 7.61
N GLN A 131 -8.63 -1.53 7.91
CA GLN A 131 -8.00 -0.61 6.96
C GLN A 131 -6.57 -1.04 6.61
N ILE A 132 -5.77 -1.51 7.59
CA ILE A 132 -4.41 -2.01 7.35
C ILE A 132 -4.45 -3.30 6.51
N MET A 133 -5.32 -4.25 6.84
CA MET A 133 -5.46 -5.50 6.06
C MET A 133 -5.90 -5.22 4.61
N GLY A 134 -6.82 -4.26 4.44
CA GLY A 134 -7.34 -3.83 3.14
C GLY A 134 -6.30 -3.18 2.23
N LEU A 135 -5.18 -2.69 2.77
CA LEU A 135 -4.10 -2.05 1.99
C LEU A 135 -3.60 -2.97 0.88
N SER A 136 -3.30 -4.23 1.21
CA SER A 136 -2.73 -5.20 0.27
C SER A 136 -3.64 -5.47 -0.92
N THR A 137 -4.94 -5.60 -0.68
CA THR A 137 -5.97 -5.78 -1.71
C THR A 137 -6.16 -4.48 -2.51
N GLY A 138 -6.26 -3.35 -1.83
CA GLY A 138 -6.49 -2.05 -2.45
C GLY A 138 -5.35 -1.59 -3.36
N THR A 139 -4.12 -2.02 -3.11
CA THR A 139 -2.96 -1.63 -3.92
C THR A 139 -2.47 -2.73 -4.87
N PHE A 140 -3.13 -3.90 -4.90
CA PHE A 140 -2.65 -5.06 -5.65
C PHE A 140 -2.48 -4.78 -7.16
N GLY A 141 -3.50 -4.23 -7.83
CA GLY A 141 -3.42 -3.95 -9.27
C GLY A 141 -2.42 -2.87 -9.62
N CYS A 142 -2.37 -1.80 -8.79
CA CYS A 142 -1.37 -0.75 -8.89
C CYS A 142 0.06 -1.30 -8.75
N THR A 143 0.32 -2.11 -7.71
CA THR A 143 1.62 -2.75 -7.46
C THR A 143 2.02 -3.71 -8.58
N LYS A 144 1.08 -4.52 -9.06
CA LYS A 144 1.30 -5.42 -10.19
C LYS A 144 1.67 -4.63 -11.44
N THR A 145 0.97 -3.51 -11.68
CA THR A 145 1.27 -2.63 -12.80
C THR A 145 2.67 -2.03 -12.67
N CYS A 146 3.03 -1.47 -11.51
CA CYS A 146 4.36 -0.96 -11.22
C CYS A 146 5.47 -1.98 -11.52
N ALA A 147 5.25 -3.25 -11.16
CA ALA A 147 6.19 -4.33 -11.46
C ALA A 147 6.17 -4.78 -12.93
N SER A 148 5.05 -4.66 -13.63
CA SER A 148 4.89 -5.09 -15.04
C SER A 148 5.52 -4.14 -16.06
N VAL A 149 5.65 -2.84 -15.72
CA VAL A 149 6.47 -1.89 -16.50
C VAL A 149 7.98 -2.18 -16.40
N SER A 150 8.30 -3.21 -15.61
CA SER A 150 9.57 -3.92 -15.44
C SER A 150 10.43 -4.05 -16.68
N GLY A 151 9.82 -4.63 -17.73
CA GLY A 151 10.57 -5.63 -18.49
C GLY A 151 11.12 -6.73 -17.55
N PRO A 152 11.77 -7.77 -18.09
CA PRO A 152 12.70 -8.56 -17.29
C PRO A 152 13.77 -7.69 -16.62
#